data_AF-A0A442WGA8-F1
#
_entry.id   AF-A0A442WGA8-F1
#
_cell.length_a   1.000
_cell.length_b   1.000
_cell.length_c   1.000
_cell.angle_alpha   90.00
_cell.angle_beta   90.00
_cell.angle_gamma   90.00
#
_symmetry.space_group_name_H-M   'P 1'
#
loop_
_entity.id
_entity.type
_entity.pdbx_description
1 polymer ?
#
loop_
_entity_poly.entity_id
_entity_poly.type
_entity_poly.pdbx_seq_one_letter_code
_entity_poly.pdbx_strand_id
1 'polypeptide(L)'
;MLACFGEAIAADGMERNHRFLEESLELVQALGCTASEAHQLVDYVFGRPVGEPNQETGGTLVTLAALCNAHKIDMDIAGETELTRCWSKIDKIRAKQAAKPKHGPLPS
;
A
#
# COMPACT_ATOMS: atom_id res chain seq x y z
N MET A 1 11.89 7.05 1.69
CA MET A 1 11.83 6.23 0.46
C MET A 1 13.19 6.06 -0.22
N LEU A 2 13.86 7.14 -0.67
CA LEU A 2 15.17 7.06 -1.34
C LEU A 2 16.25 6.37 -0.48
N ALA A 3 16.33 6.74 0.81
CA ALA A 3 17.29 6.15 1.75
C ALA A 3 17.04 4.66 2.03
N CYS A 4 15.81 4.16 1.90
CA CYS A 4 15.45 2.77 2.24
C CYS A 4 15.45 1.84 1.02
N PHE A 5 15.02 2.34 -0.15
CA PHE A 5 14.74 1.51 -1.33
C PHE A 5 15.62 1.84 -2.55
N GLY A 6 16.39 2.94 -2.54
CA GLY A 6 17.17 3.40 -3.69
C GLY A 6 16.32 4.06 -4.79
N GLU A 7 16.96 4.81 -5.70
CA GLU A 7 16.27 5.57 -6.77
C GLU A 7 15.48 4.69 -7.73
N ALA A 8 15.98 3.50 -8.08
CA ALA A 8 15.35 2.62 -9.06
C ALA A 8 14.00 2.04 -8.60
N ILE A 9 13.88 1.70 -7.31
CA ILE A 9 12.65 1.10 -6.73
C ILE A 9 11.63 2.18 -6.37
N ALA A 10 12.10 3.38 -6.03
CA ALA A 10 11.22 4.53 -5.81
C ALA A 10 10.49 4.96 -7.10
N ALA A 11 11.02 4.61 -8.27
CA ALA A 11 10.50 5.01 -9.59
C ALA A 11 9.70 3.92 -10.33
N ASP A 12 9.63 2.68 -9.83
CA ASP A 12 8.83 1.61 -10.47
C ASP A 12 7.34 1.75 -10.11
N GLY A 13 6.57 2.37 -11.02
CA GLY A 13 5.13 2.57 -10.85
C GLY A 13 4.33 1.28 -10.65
N MET A 14 4.74 0.17 -11.24
CA MET A 14 4.03 -1.12 -11.08
C MET A 14 4.29 -1.71 -9.69
N GLU A 15 5.53 -1.67 -9.20
CA GLU A 15 5.83 -2.10 -7.84
C GLU A 15 5.10 -1.22 -6.82
N ARG A 16 5.05 0.10 -7.05
CA ARG A 16 4.32 1.02 -6.16
C ARG A 16 2.82 0.75 -6.14
N ASN A 17 2.21 0.43 -7.29
CA ASN A 17 0.81 0.01 -7.37
C ASN A 17 0.55 -1.24 -6.52
N HIS A 18 1.35 -2.30 -6.71
CA HIS A 18 1.16 -3.54 -5.97
C HIS A 18 1.38 -3.36 -4.46
N ARG A 19 2.41 -2.60 -4.07
CA ARG A 19 2.66 -2.32 -2.65
C ARG A 19 1.55 -1.52 -2.01
N PHE A 20 1.02 -0.52 -2.69
CA PHE A 20 -0.11 0.25 -2.15
C PHE A 20 -1.36 -0.63 -1.99
N LEU A 21 -1.67 -1.47 -2.99
CA LEU A 21 -2.79 -2.40 -2.93
C LEU A 21 -2.63 -3.41 -1.79
N GLU A 22 -1.45 -3.97 -1.61
CA GLU A 22 -1.15 -4.92 -0.53
C GLU A 22 -1.39 -4.31 0.86
N GLU A 23 -0.84 -3.13 1.14
CA GLU A 23 -1.04 -2.45 2.44
C GLU A 23 -2.51 -2.06 2.66
N SER A 24 -3.20 -1.66 1.59
CA SER A 24 -4.64 -1.35 1.65
C SER A 24 -5.46 -2.60 2.01
N LEU A 25 -5.10 -3.76 1.44
CA LEU A 25 -5.74 -5.04 1.74
C LEU A 25 -5.43 -5.52 3.16
N GLU A 26 -4.17 -5.39 3.61
CA GLU A 26 -3.77 -5.73 4.99
C GLU A 26 -4.53 -4.86 6.02
N LEU A 27 -4.69 -3.56 5.75
CA LEU A 27 -5.46 -2.67 6.63
C LEU A 27 -6.93 -3.08 6.71
N VAL A 28 -7.62 -3.24 5.59
CA VAL A 28 -9.05 -3.59 5.63
C VAL A 28 -9.28 -4.99 6.20
N GLN A 29 -8.35 -5.94 5.98
CA GLN A 29 -8.38 -7.25 6.62
C GLN A 29 -8.29 -7.13 8.14
N ALA A 30 -7.35 -6.31 8.65
CA ALA A 30 -7.19 -6.07 10.09
C ALA A 30 -8.43 -5.41 10.72
N LEU A 31 -9.24 -4.72 9.92
CA LEU A 31 -10.48 -4.06 10.34
C LEU A 31 -11.74 -4.91 10.08
N GLY A 32 -11.58 -6.17 9.63
CA GLY A 32 -12.66 -7.15 9.52
C GLY A 32 -13.26 -7.34 8.13
N CYS A 33 -12.71 -6.71 7.09
CA CYS A 33 -13.13 -6.95 5.70
C CYS A 33 -12.72 -8.37 5.27
N THR A 34 -13.65 -9.10 4.68
CA THR A 34 -13.41 -10.44 4.16
C THR A 34 -12.82 -10.40 2.76
N ALA A 35 -12.13 -11.48 2.36
CA ALA A 35 -11.64 -11.62 0.99
C ALA A 35 -12.77 -11.56 -0.05
N SER A 36 -13.96 -12.07 0.29
CA SER A 36 -15.13 -12.00 -0.61
C SER A 36 -15.60 -10.57 -0.83
N GLU A 37 -15.69 -9.75 0.23
CA GLU A 37 -16.04 -8.33 0.12
C GLU A 37 -14.98 -7.56 -0.68
N ALA A 38 -13.70 -7.83 -0.44
CA ALA A 38 -12.61 -7.23 -1.21
C ALA A 38 -12.71 -7.58 -2.70
N HIS A 39 -12.99 -8.83 -3.06
CA HIS A 39 -13.15 -9.23 -4.47
C HIS A 39 -14.38 -8.59 -5.14
N GLN A 40 -15.50 -8.43 -4.42
CA GLN A 40 -16.66 -7.71 -4.95
C GLN A 40 -16.31 -6.24 -5.29
N LEU A 41 -15.48 -5.58 -4.47
CA LEU A 41 -15.00 -4.23 -4.74
C LEU A 41 -14.04 -4.19 -5.94
N VAL A 42 -13.19 -5.21 -6.11
CA VAL A 42 -12.36 -5.36 -7.32
C VAL A 42 -13.24 -5.40 -8.57
N ASP A 43 -14.23 -6.30 -8.60
CA ASP A 43 -15.12 -6.43 -9.76
C ASP A 43 -15.90 -5.13 -10.03
N TYR A 44 -16.36 -4.46 -8.97
CA TYR A 44 -17.08 -3.18 -9.09
C TYR A 44 -16.21 -2.05 -9.66
N VAL A 45 -14.98 -1.90 -9.19
CA VAL A 45 -14.08 -0.82 -9.63
C VAL A 45 -13.55 -1.10 -11.04
N PHE A 46 -13.07 -2.32 -11.30
CA PHE A 46 -12.52 -2.68 -12.61
C PHE A 46 -13.60 -2.88 -13.70
N GLY A 47 -14.88 -2.97 -13.32
CA GLY A 47 -16.02 -2.95 -14.23
C GLY A 47 -16.42 -1.56 -14.75
N ARG A 48 -15.76 -0.48 -14.29
CA ARG A 48 -16.07 0.91 -14.66
C ARG A 48 -14.97 1.51 -15.57
N PRO A 49 -15.26 2.62 -16.28
CA PRO A 49 -14.22 3.37 -16.99
C PRO A 49 -13.09 3.79 -16.03
N VAL A 50 -11.85 3.76 -16.54
CA VAL A 50 -10.65 4.16 -15.78
C VAL A 50 -10.78 5.62 -15.32
N GLY A 51 -10.51 5.85 -14.03
CA GLY A 51 -10.53 7.18 -13.40
C GLY A 51 -9.28 8.02 -13.70
N GLU A 52 -9.34 9.31 -13.37
CA GLU A 52 -8.21 10.23 -13.51
C GLU A 52 -7.29 10.14 -12.28
N PRO A 53 -5.95 9.98 -12.45
CA PRO A 53 -5.04 9.71 -11.34
C PRO A 53 -5.07 10.70 -10.16
N ASN A 54 -5.16 12.01 -10.41
CA ASN A 54 -5.20 13.00 -9.32
C ASN A 54 -6.51 12.91 -8.53
N GLN A 55 -7.63 12.71 -9.21
CA GLN A 55 -8.93 12.49 -8.59
C GLN A 55 -8.93 11.23 -7.72
N GLU A 56 -8.44 10.10 -8.25
CA GLU A 56 -8.40 8.84 -7.50
C GLU A 56 -7.42 8.90 -6.31
N THR A 57 -6.31 9.66 -6.46
CA THR A 57 -5.40 9.95 -5.34
C THR A 57 -6.12 10.72 -4.23
N GLY A 58 -6.90 11.75 -4.57
CA GLY A 58 -7.67 12.52 -3.60
C GLY A 58 -8.74 11.67 -2.89
N GLY A 59 -9.48 10.86 -3.66
CA GLY A 59 -10.49 9.95 -3.11
C GLY A 59 -9.89 8.91 -2.15
N THR A 60 -8.73 8.37 -2.51
CA THR A 60 -7.98 7.42 -1.67
C THR A 60 -7.55 8.06 -0.34
N LEU A 61 -6.96 9.26 -0.38
CA LEU A 61 -6.52 9.96 0.83
C LEU A 61 -7.68 10.26 1.79
N VAL A 62 -8.78 10.80 1.27
CA VAL A 62 -9.96 11.14 2.09
C VAL A 62 -10.59 9.88 2.69
N THR A 63 -10.64 8.80 1.93
CA THR A 63 -11.21 7.52 2.41
C THR A 63 -10.35 6.90 3.50
N LEU A 64 -9.02 6.95 3.37
CA LEU A 64 -8.10 6.49 4.42
C LEU A 64 -8.31 7.30 5.72
N ALA A 65 -8.37 8.63 5.62
CA ALA A 65 -8.62 9.48 6.78
C ALA A 65 -9.98 9.19 7.46
N ALA A 66 -11.04 8.98 6.65
CA ALA A 66 -12.36 8.63 7.15
C ALA A 66 -12.38 7.25 7.83
N LEU A 67 -11.68 6.26 7.26
CA LEU A 67 -11.53 4.92 7.83
C LEU A 67 -10.80 4.97 9.17
N CYS A 68 -9.67 5.68 9.24
CA CYS A 68 -8.93 5.88 10.49
C CYS A 68 -9.80 6.53 11.56
N ASN A 69 -10.55 7.58 11.21
CA ASN A 69 -11.48 8.24 12.14
C ASN A 69 -12.57 7.28 12.64
N ALA A 70 -13.18 6.47 11.76
CA ALA A 70 -14.21 5.50 12.14
C ALA A 70 -13.69 4.43 13.12
N HIS A 71 -12.43 4.04 12.99
CA HIS A 71 -11.78 3.05 13.85
C HIS A 71 -10.95 3.65 15.00
N LYS A 72 -11.00 4.98 15.20
CA LYS A 72 -10.23 5.70 16.24
C LYS A 72 -8.72 5.47 16.14
N ILE A 73 -8.22 5.38 14.91
CA ILE A 73 -6.79 5.28 14.60
C ILE A 73 -6.27 6.69 14.36
N ASP A 74 -5.23 7.08 15.08
CA ASP A 74 -4.46 8.29 14.77
C ASP A 74 -3.55 7.99 13.58
N MET A 75 -3.92 8.52 12.41
CA MET A 75 -3.25 8.25 11.14
C MET A 75 -1.80 8.75 11.14
N ASP A 76 -1.53 9.89 11.77
CA ASP A 76 -0.21 10.51 11.79
C ASP A 76 0.73 9.70 12.70
N ILE A 77 0.26 9.32 13.90
CA ILE A 77 1.04 8.48 14.82
C ILE A 77 1.32 7.09 14.21
N ALA A 78 0.34 6.50 13.53
CA ALA A 78 0.51 5.22 12.85
C ALA A 78 1.59 5.30 11.77
N GLY A 79 1.58 6.36 10.96
CA GLY A 79 2.60 6.63 9.94
C GLY A 79 4.00 6.81 10.51
N GLU A 80 4.15 7.62 11.56
CA GLU A 80 5.45 7.85 12.21
C GLU A 80 6.02 6.60 12.89
N THR A 81 5.14 5.79 13.49
CA THR A 81 5.53 4.49 14.08
C THR A 81 6.07 3.56 13.01
N GLU A 82 5.40 3.47 11.86
CA GLU A 82 5.83 2.61 10.76
C GLU A 82 7.11 3.12 10.08
N LEU A 83 7.25 4.44 9.93
CA LEU A 83 8.47 5.06 9.41
C LEU A 83 9.68 4.75 10.30
N THR A 84 9.52 4.88 11.61
CA THR A 84 10.54 4.54 12.61
C THR A 84 10.92 3.06 12.52
N ARG A 85 9.92 2.17 12.38
CA ARG A 85 10.14 0.73 12.19
C ARG A 85 10.93 0.45 10.91
N CYS A 86 10.59 1.09 9.80
CA CYS A 86 11.30 0.96 8.53
C CYS A 86 12.75 1.41 8.63
N TRP A 87 13.03 2.53 9.29
CA TRP A 87 14.39 3.02 9.51
C TRP A 87 15.26 2.02 10.28
N SER A 88 14.71 1.35 11.30
CA SER A 88 15.43 0.32 12.05
C SER A 88 15.77 -0.94 11.23
N LYS A 89 15.18 -1.09 10.03
CA LYS A 89 15.30 -2.29 9.18
C LYS A 89 15.90 -2.01 7.80
N ILE A 90 16.47 -0.83 7.57
CA ILE A 90 17.01 -0.42 6.26
C ILE A 90 17.87 -1.50 5.59
N ASP A 91 18.86 -2.06 6.30
CA ASP A 91 19.79 -3.01 5.70
C ASP A 91 19.11 -4.34 5.34
N LYS A 92 18.17 -4.79 6.16
CA LYS A 92 17.37 -6.00 5.88
C LYS A 92 16.42 -5.80 4.71
N ILE A 93 15.81 -4.62 4.60
CA ILE A 93 14.93 -4.25 3.49
C ILE A 93 15.72 -4.24 2.18
N ARG A 94 16.91 -3.63 2.18
CA ARG A 94 17.81 -3.61 1.00
C ARG A 94 18.24 -5.01 0.59
N ALA A 95 18.65 -5.86 1.54
CA ALA A 95 19.05 -7.24 1.25
C ALA A 95 17.89 -8.07 0.67
N LYS A 96 16.67 -7.94 1.22
CA LYS A 96 15.47 -8.64 0.72
C LYS A 96 15.09 -8.18 -0.69
N GLN A 97 15.21 -6.88 -0.99
CA GLN A 97 14.93 -6.36 -2.32
C GLN A 97 15.96 -6.82 -3.36
N ALA A 98 17.25 -6.85 -3.02
CA ALA A 98 18.29 -7.37 -3.89
C ALA A 98 18.11 -8.85 -4.26
N ALA A 99 17.40 -9.61 -3.41
CA ALA A 99 17.16 -11.04 -3.59
C ALA A 99 15.85 -11.39 -4.31
N LYS A 100 14.98 -10.41 -4.63
CA LYS A 100 13.70 -10.71 -5.30
C LYS A 100 13.92 -11.17 -6.75
N PRO A 101 13.31 -12.29 -7.18
CA PRO A 101 13.29 -12.64 -8.59
C PRO A 101 12.41 -11.66 -9.39
N LYS A 102 12.77 -11.46 -10.66
CA LYS A 102 12.19 -10.44 -11.55
C LYS A 102 10.76 -10.77 -12.06
N HIS A 103 10.08 -11.78 -11.52
CA HIS A 103 8.87 -12.32 -12.15
C HIS A 103 7.71 -12.45 -11.16
N GLY A 104 6.66 -11.65 -11.41
CA GLY A 104 5.35 -11.76 -10.77
C GLY A 104 5.08 -10.73 -9.67
N PRO A 105 3.80 -10.42 -9.38
CA PRO A 105 3.41 -9.48 -8.32
C PRO A 105 3.55 -10.06 -6.91
N LEU A 106 3.75 -11.38 -6.78
CA LEU A 106 3.85 -12.08 -5.51
C LEU A 106 5.31 -12.45 -5.22
N PRO A 107 5.76 -12.39 -3.96
CA PRO A 107 7.06 -12.94 -3.59
C PRO A 107 7.05 -14.46 -3.87
N SER A 108 8.03 -14.91 -4.66
CA SER A 108 8.35 -16.33 -4.84
C SER A 108 8.93 -16.96 -3.58
#